data_AF-B6IX21-F1
#
_entry.id   AF-B6IX21-F1
#
_cell.length_a   1.000
_cell.length_b   1.000
_cell.length_c   1.000
_cell.angle_alpha   90.00
_cell.angle_beta   90.00
_cell.angle_gamma   90.00
#
_symmetry.space_group_name_H-M   'P 1'
#
loop_
_entity.id
_entity.type
_entity.pdbx_description
1 polymer ?
#
loop_
_entity_poly.entity_id
_entity_poly.type
_entity_poly.pdbx_seq_one_letter_code
_entity_poly.pdbx_strand_id
1 'polypeptide(L)'
;MAKNIDRLISFVGLGSKNESGQNDYKPTRYFWEGRGEGPIQTKHVSLALTRILQPAETVLLTTAKARETWQERLPAAFQEVGLPAPKFVDIPDGKDQSELWRIFEICRTHLDPPEAMSGGTVMDITHGFRSQPFLAGAAAAFTRLTRNLDDSRSVTLVYGAFEARDAEDRTPIIDLTSFLDIVDWAQAIMLFLRTGRGKDLVALTSRDAGALFRRWDEGGRPGTKPGLTGLKRPLEDFAADLATLRTGSLLLPTGTAQKLKAKIDELDTELKGHPALTTIIDRLRTMAADLVLPDGVDTLSGPDAQKTMAALARRYLEMDRYMEAAAIVREGMVSLYAQPEAGRPGQSFSKKARDEAECRWRRLDSNARGDGQLRNDLLHAGFNRGPAGAPQIANGVRKLVENLATAQIPEETQSSPLFLNLSNHPSAEWEATQREAARKLAPEIRDLPFPAVPPEADDAAISQIARDLAKQVPPGTTHAMIQGEFTLAFALVRELYRDGVVCLAATTDREMETEPDGSRRYRFRFVRFRAYPV
;
A
#
# COMPACT_ATOMS: atom_id res chain seq x y z
N MET A 1 2.62 25.81 26.40
CA MET A 1 3.23 26.94 25.65
C MET A 1 2.34 27.20 24.45
N ALA A 2 1.72 28.37 24.36
CA ALA A 2 0.96 28.76 23.18
C ALA A 2 1.89 28.69 21.96
N LYS A 3 1.48 28.02 20.87
CA LYS A 3 2.23 28.08 19.61
C LYS A 3 2.40 29.56 19.26
N ASN A 4 3.63 29.95 18.89
CA ASN A 4 3.86 31.27 18.31
C ASN A 4 2.89 31.44 17.12
N ILE A 5 1.95 32.38 17.23
CA ILE A 5 1.01 32.71 16.16
C ILE A 5 1.59 33.93 15.47
N ASP A 6 1.90 33.80 14.20
CA ASP A 6 2.50 34.90 13.46
C ASP A 6 1.43 35.77 12.79
N ARG A 7 0.28 35.18 12.44
CA ARG A 7 -0.78 35.93 11.76
C ARG A 7 -2.19 35.57 12.21
N LEU A 8 -2.98 36.60 12.48
CA LEU A 8 -4.44 36.54 12.56
C LEU A 8 -5.03 37.12 11.27
N ILE A 9 -6.00 36.43 10.69
CA ILE A 9 -6.77 36.87 9.53
C ILE A 9 -8.24 36.87 9.95
N SER A 10 -8.97 37.95 9.71
CA SER A 10 -10.37 38.06 10.13
C SER A 10 -11.22 38.69 9.03
N PHE A 11 -12.35 38.06 8.70
CA PHE A 11 -13.36 38.74 7.89
C PHE A 11 -14.05 39.83 8.71
N VAL A 12 -14.24 41.00 8.09
CA VAL A 12 -14.97 42.11 8.68
C VAL A 12 -16.23 42.37 7.87
N GLY A 13 -17.38 42.18 8.51
CA GLY A 13 -18.70 42.49 7.96
C GLY A 13 -19.12 43.93 8.23
N LEU A 14 -20.40 44.25 7.96
CA LEU A 14 -20.97 45.56 8.29
C LEU A 14 -21.55 45.62 9.71
N GLY A 15 -21.96 44.48 10.28
CA GLY A 15 -22.74 44.46 11.51
C GLY A 15 -24.20 44.85 11.25
N SER A 16 -24.87 45.29 12.31
CA SER A 16 -26.28 45.70 12.28
C SER A 16 -26.40 47.22 12.38
N LYS A 17 -27.49 47.80 11.86
CA LYS A 17 -27.75 49.23 12.09
C LYS A 17 -28.04 49.48 13.58
N ASN A 18 -27.36 50.46 14.15
CA ASN A 18 -27.63 50.98 15.50
C ASN A 18 -28.82 51.98 15.47
N GLU A 19 -29.15 52.53 16.63
CA GLU A 19 -30.25 53.51 16.79
C GLU A 19 -30.08 54.77 15.91
N SER A 20 -28.84 55.17 15.64
CA SER A 20 -28.50 56.27 14.72
C SER A 20 -28.49 55.87 13.24
N GLY A 21 -28.88 54.64 12.90
CA GLY A 21 -28.90 54.12 11.53
C GLY A 21 -27.53 53.76 10.94
N GLN A 22 -26.46 53.87 11.73
CA GLN A 22 -25.09 53.54 11.34
C GLN A 22 -24.80 52.05 11.57
N ASN A 23 -23.99 51.46 10.71
CA ASN A 23 -23.53 50.08 10.87
C ASN A 23 -22.62 49.95 12.10
N ASP A 24 -22.98 49.06 13.02
CA ASP A 24 -22.20 48.77 14.23
C ASP A 24 -22.31 47.31 14.69
N TYR A 25 -21.36 46.90 15.52
CA TYR A 25 -21.41 45.62 16.23
C TYR A 25 -21.89 45.82 17.66
N LYS A 26 -22.57 44.80 18.20
CA LYS A 26 -22.97 44.79 19.61
C LYS A 26 -21.77 44.40 20.49
N PRO A 27 -21.46 45.16 21.55
CA PRO A 27 -20.45 44.76 22.52
C PRO A 27 -20.78 43.41 23.17
N THR A 28 -19.76 42.60 23.42
CA THR A 28 -19.87 41.33 24.19
C THR A 28 -18.56 41.01 24.90
N ARG A 29 -18.54 39.95 25.70
CA ARG A 29 -17.38 39.42 26.43
C ARG A 29 -16.86 38.17 25.74
N TYR A 30 -15.94 38.33 24.79
CA TYR A 30 -15.36 37.19 24.08
C TYR A 30 -14.41 36.41 24.98
N PHE A 31 -14.48 35.08 24.98
CA PHE A 31 -13.49 34.23 25.65
C PHE A 31 -13.15 33.02 24.80
N TRP A 32 -11.93 32.51 24.93
CA TRP A 32 -11.50 31.26 24.32
C TRP A 32 -11.13 30.29 25.45
N GLU A 33 -11.90 29.23 25.61
CA GLU A 33 -11.62 28.21 26.63
C GLU A 33 -10.18 27.70 26.52
N GLY A 34 -9.45 27.69 27.64
CA GLY A 34 -8.04 27.29 27.69
C GLY A 34 -7.03 28.25 27.04
N ARG A 35 -7.45 29.42 26.53
CA ARG A 35 -6.55 30.44 25.96
C ARG A 35 -6.83 31.87 26.43
N GLY A 36 -5.76 32.60 26.71
CA GLY A 36 -5.82 34.00 27.17
C GLY A 36 -6.03 34.13 28.68
N GLU A 37 -6.08 35.36 29.16
CA GLU A 37 -6.14 35.69 30.60
C GLU A 37 -7.57 35.87 31.13
N GLY A 38 -8.59 35.69 30.28
CA GLY A 38 -10.00 35.81 30.64
C GLY A 38 -10.85 36.45 29.54
N PRO A 39 -12.15 36.73 29.82
CA PRO A 39 -13.06 37.33 28.85
C PRO A 39 -12.68 38.77 28.51
N ILE A 40 -12.73 39.12 27.22
CA ILE A 40 -12.41 40.45 26.70
C ILE A 40 -13.69 41.14 26.27
N GLN A 41 -14.02 42.24 26.95
CA GLN A 41 -15.13 43.11 26.56
C GLN A 41 -14.74 43.90 25.30
N THR A 42 -15.40 43.62 24.19
CA THR A 42 -15.27 44.40 22.95
C THR A 42 -16.42 44.07 22.01
N LYS A 43 -16.69 44.97 21.06
CA LYS A 43 -17.58 44.70 19.94
C LYS A 43 -16.86 44.09 18.73
N HIS A 44 -15.53 44.04 18.76
CA HIS A 44 -14.70 43.55 17.65
C HIS A 44 -13.99 42.25 18.02
N VAL A 45 -14.46 41.13 17.46
CA VAL A 45 -13.83 39.81 17.67
C VAL A 45 -12.36 39.77 17.23
N SER A 46 -11.98 40.47 16.16
CA SER A 46 -10.60 40.59 15.71
C SER A 46 -9.68 41.25 16.75
N LEU A 47 -10.20 42.21 17.54
CA LEU A 47 -9.48 42.82 18.65
C LEU A 47 -9.33 41.83 19.80
N ALA A 48 -10.41 41.13 20.18
CA ALA A 48 -10.36 40.10 21.20
C ALA A 48 -9.33 39.02 20.87
N LEU A 49 -9.37 38.49 19.64
CA LEU A 49 -8.42 37.50 19.15
C LEU A 49 -6.99 38.03 19.11
N THR A 50 -6.76 39.28 18.68
CA THR A 50 -5.42 39.89 18.70
C THR A 50 -4.87 39.95 20.12
N ARG A 51 -5.71 40.30 21.11
CA ARG A 51 -5.29 40.35 22.52
C ARG A 51 -5.05 38.97 23.12
N ILE A 52 -5.84 37.95 22.75
CA ILE A 52 -5.66 36.56 23.20
C ILE A 52 -4.41 35.93 22.60
N LEU A 53 -4.18 36.15 21.31
CA LEU A 53 -3.17 35.43 20.52
C LEU A 53 -1.84 36.16 20.43
N GLN A 54 -1.84 37.49 20.60
CA GLN A 54 -0.70 38.37 20.41
C GLN A 54 0.08 38.09 19.10
N PRO A 55 -0.60 38.08 17.94
CA PRO A 55 0.04 37.73 16.68
C PRO A 55 1.04 38.80 16.24
N ALA A 56 2.05 38.42 15.45
CA ALA A 56 2.96 39.39 14.84
C ALA A 56 2.23 40.33 13.85
N GLU A 57 1.20 39.83 13.17
CA GLU A 57 0.38 40.63 12.24
C GLU A 57 -1.13 40.28 12.37
N THR A 58 -1.99 41.30 12.35
CA THR A 58 -3.45 41.14 12.21
C THR A 58 -3.90 41.69 10.86
N VAL A 59 -4.49 40.83 10.03
CA VAL A 59 -5.02 41.13 8.69
C VAL A 59 -6.54 41.10 8.69
N LEU A 60 -7.16 42.15 8.16
CA LEU A 60 -8.60 42.30 8.07
C LEU A 60 -9.05 42.24 6.62
N LEU A 61 -9.87 41.25 6.29
CA LEU A 61 -10.45 41.08 4.97
C LEU A 61 -11.76 41.87 4.89
N THR A 62 -11.80 42.90 4.06
CA THR A 62 -12.94 43.83 3.94
C THR A 62 -13.44 43.94 2.51
N THR A 63 -14.76 43.94 2.32
CA THR A 63 -15.33 44.50 1.08
C THR A 63 -15.22 46.02 1.10
N ALA A 64 -15.38 46.68 -0.06
CA ALA A 64 -15.29 48.15 -0.15
C ALA A 64 -16.19 48.87 0.87
N LYS A 65 -17.43 48.38 1.06
CA LYS A 65 -18.39 48.94 2.04
C LYS A 65 -17.94 48.72 3.48
N ALA A 66 -17.41 47.54 3.80
CA ALA A 66 -16.89 47.26 5.14
C ALA A 66 -15.66 48.12 5.44
N ARG A 67 -14.78 48.32 4.44
CA ARG A 67 -13.61 49.18 4.57
C ARG A 67 -14.00 50.62 4.87
N GLU A 68 -14.89 51.21 4.09
CA GLU A 68 -15.41 52.56 4.32
C GLU A 68 -15.99 52.72 5.74
N THR A 69 -16.70 51.71 6.23
CA THR A 69 -17.31 51.74 7.57
C THR A 69 -16.28 51.67 8.70
N TRP A 70 -15.19 50.91 8.54
CA TRP A 70 -14.34 50.48 9.65
C TRP A 70 -12.89 50.97 9.60
N GLN A 71 -12.42 51.52 8.48
CA GLN A 71 -11.01 51.87 8.27
C GLN A 71 -10.44 52.88 9.27
N GLU A 72 -11.27 53.75 9.86
CA GLU A 72 -10.86 54.69 10.93
C GLU A 72 -11.17 54.14 12.32
N ARG A 73 -12.41 53.64 12.51
CA ARG A 73 -12.93 53.22 13.82
C ARG A 73 -12.21 52.02 14.40
N LEU A 74 -11.83 51.05 13.57
CA LEU A 74 -11.24 49.79 14.05
C LEU A 74 -9.76 49.95 14.44
N PRO A 75 -8.88 50.63 13.67
CA PRO A 75 -7.54 50.97 14.14
C PRO A 75 -7.52 51.83 15.39
N ALA A 76 -8.43 52.81 15.51
CA ALA A 76 -8.55 53.61 16.73
C ALA A 76 -8.86 52.73 17.96
N ALA A 77 -9.81 51.79 17.83
CA ALA A 77 -10.12 50.84 18.90
C ALA A 77 -8.93 49.94 19.29
N PHE A 78 -8.07 49.55 18.33
CA PHE A 78 -6.84 48.80 18.62
C PHE A 78 -5.83 49.67 19.37
N GLN A 79 -5.64 50.92 18.93
CA GLN A 79 -4.71 51.87 19.55
C GLN A 79 -5.11 52.23 20.99
N GLU A 80 -6.40 52.41 21.26
CA GLU A 80 -6.94 52.71 22.60
C GLU A 80 -6.55 51.65 23.65
N VAL A 81 -6.40 50.38 23.23
CA VAL A 81 -6.00 49.27 24.10
C VAL A 81 -4.52 48.88 23.94
N GLY A 82 -3.72 49.71 23.25
CA GLY A 82 -2.29 49.51 23.07
C GLY A 82 -1.90 48.37 22.13
N LEU A 83 -2.78 47.97 21.20
CA LEU A 83 -2.50 46.94 20.21
C LEU A 83 -1.98 47.55 18.88
N PRO A 84 -1.15 46.82 18.12
CA PRO A 84 -0.72 47.24 16.79
C PRO A 84 -1.91 47.46 15.85
N ALA A 85 -1.84 48.48 14.99
CA ALA A 85 -2.88 48.74 14.01
C ALA A 85 -3.02 47.57 13.02
N PRO A 86 -4.25 47.11 12.72
CA PRO A 86 -4.46 46.01 11.79
C PRO A 86 -4.28 46.43 10.33
N LYS A 87 -3.88 45.49 9.48
CA LYS A 87 -3.71 45.67 8.04
C LYS A 87 -4.98 45.32 7.28
N PHE A 88 -5.51 46.24 6.49
CA PHE A 88 -6.68 45.99 5.64
C PHE A 88 -6.28 45.38 4.30
N VAL A 89 -7.06 44.39 3.86
CA VAL A 89 -6.95 43.74 2.56
C VAL A 89 -8.34 43.70 1.91
N ASP A 90 -8.43 44.22 0.69
CA ASP A 90 -9.69 44.29 -0.03
C ASP A 90 -10.07 42.93 -0.63
N ILE A 91 -11.30 42.51 -0.38
CA ILE A 91 -11.93 41.37 -1.03
C ILE A 91 -13.14 41.85 -1.86
N PRO A 92 -13.48 41.19 -2.99
CA PRO A 92 -14.70 41.51 -3.72
C PRO A 92 -15.96 41.02 -2.95
N ASP A 93 -17.15 41.39 -3.44
CA ASP A 93 -18.42 41.05 -2.79
C ASP A 93 -18.79 39.56 -2.95
N GLY A 94 -18.21 38.86 -3.93
CA GLY A 94 -18.46 37.44 -4.19
C GLY A 94 -19.73 37.20 -5.00
N LYS A 95 -20.05 38.10 -5.96
CA LYS A 95 -21.30 38.07 -6.74
C LYS A 95 -21.28 37.05 -7.88
N ASP A 96 -20.10 36.70 -8.36
CA ASP A 96 -19.90 35.75 -9.45
C ASP A 96 -18.71 34.81 -9.16
N GLN A 97 -18.52 33.81 -10.02
CA GLN A 97 -17.46 32.81 -9.87
C GLN A 97 -16.05 33.42 -9.85
N SER A 98 -15.80 34.48 -10.64
CA SER A 98 -14.48 35.13 -10.69
C SER A 98 -14.17 35.82 -9.37
N GLU A 99 -15.15 36.54 -8.81
CA GLU A 99 -15.01 37.17 -7.49
C GLU A 99 -14.82 36.12 -6.38
N LEU A 100 -15.55 35.00 -6.41
CA LEU A 100 -15.40 33.91 -5.43
C LEU A 100 -13.98 33.30 -5.47
N TRP A 101 -13.44 33.04 -6.66
CA TRP A 101 -12.05 32.57 -6.82
C TRP A 101 -11.04 33.58 -6.29
N ARG A 102 -11.27 34.87 -6.51
CA ARG A 102 -10.40 35.92 -5.98
C ARG A 102 -10.41 35.97 -4.45
N ILE A 103 -11.57 35.77 -3.81
CA ILE A 103 -11.66 35.66 -2.33
C ILE A 103 -10.85 34.44 -1.86
N PHE A 104 -11.01 33.29 -2.51
CA PHE A 104 -10.26 32.08 -2.19
C PHE A 104 -8.75 32.31 -2.25
N GLU A 105 -8.24 32.90 -3.35
CA GLU A 105 -6.81 33.17 -3.53
C GLU A 105 -6.25 34.15 -2.50
N ILE A 106 -7.03 35.18 -2.12
CA ILE A 106 -6.65 36.11 -1.05
C ILE A 106 -6.55 35.36 0.28
N CYS A 107 -7.55 34.55 0.64
CA CYS A 107 -7.51 33.75 1.87
C CYS A 107 -6.29 32.82 1.86
N ARG A 108 -6.08 32.08 0.78
CA ARG A 108 -4.95 31.14 0.61
C ARG A 108 -3.59 31.85 0.78
N THR A 109 -3.41 33.00 0.13
CA THR A 109 -2.16 33.77 0.19
C THR A 109 -1.86 34.25 1.61
N HIS A 110 -2.88 34.67 2.37
CA HIS A 110 -2.64 35.13 3.75
C HIS A 110 -2.47 33.99 4.75
N LEU A 111 -3.17 32.87 4.53
CA LEU A 111 -3.02 31.63 5.31
C LEU A 111 -1.63 31.00 5.16
N ASP A 112 -0.96 31.26 4.04
CA ASP A 112 0.40 30.81 3.73
C ASP A 112 1.43 31.95 3.76
N PRO A 113 1.87 32.39 4.96
CA PRO A 113 2.80 33.50 5.06
C PRO A 113 4.20 33.13 4.53
N PRO A 114 5.01 34.15 4.18
CA PRO A 114 6.40 33.96 3.73
C PRO A 114 7.23 33.15 4.73
N GLU A 115 8.31 32.51 4.26
CA GLU A 115 9.19 31.64 5.07
C GLU A 115 9.78 32.33 6.31
N ALA A 116 9.92 33.66 6.30
CA ALA A 116 10.36 34.43 7.46
C ALA A 116 9.40 34.34 8.66
N MET A 117 8.14 33.95 8.44
CA MET A 117 7.14 33.70 9.48
C MET A 117 7.07 32.19 9.75
N SER A 118 7.61 31.79 10.90
CA SER A 118 7.73 30.39 11.36
C SER A 118 6.58 29.95 12.28
N GLY A 119 5.73 30.88 12.70
CA GLY A 119 4.56 30.66 13.53
C GLY A 119 3.30 30.23 12.76
N GLY A 120 2.25 29.91 13.50
CA GLY A 120 0.96 29.51 12.96
C GLY A 120 0.11 30.68 12.45
N THR A 121 -0.92 30.35 11.68
CA THR A 121 -1.96 31.28 11.25
C THR A 121 -3.31 30.92 11.87
N VAL A 122 -4.09 31.96 12.20
CA VAL A 122 -5.47 31.83 12.69
C VAL A 122 -6.39 32.58 11.74
N MET A 123 -7.44 31.91 11.28
CA MET A 123 -8.48 32.47 10.41
C MET A 123 -9.78 32.57 11.19
N ASP A 124 -10.29 33.78 11.31
CA ASP A 124 -11.55 34.11 11.94
C ASP A 124 -12.64 34.34 10.90
N ILE A 125 -13.73 33.56 11.03
CA ILE A 125 -14.89 33.62 10.14
C ILE A 125 -16.12 34.25 10.78
N THR A 126 -16.01 34.84 11.99
CA THR A 126 -17.13 35.38 12.78
C THR A 126 -18.02 36.36 12.02
N HIS A 127 -17.42 37.30 11.29
CA HIS A 127 -18.16 38.28 10.49
C HIS A 127 -18.05 38.02 8.98
N GLY A 128 -17.67 36.81 8.59
CA GLY A 128 -17.72 36.38 7.19
C GLY A 128 -19.17 36.29 6.70
N PHE A 129 -19.46 36.92 5.57
CA PHE A 129 -20.80 36.96 5.01
C PHE A 129 -21.01 35.92 3.90
N ARG A 130 -22.13 35.18 3.96
CA ARG A 130 -22.56 34.22 2.93
C ARG A 130 -21.49 33.16 2.60
N SER A 131 -20.88 33.24 1.42
CA SER A 131 -19.90 32.27 0.91
C SER A 131 -18.51 32.39 1.55
N GLN A 132 -18.21 33.52 2.20
CA GLN A 132 -16.88 33.80 2.76
C GLN A 132 -16.39 32.75 3.78
N PRO A 133 -17.19 32.32 4.79
CA PRO A 133 -16.77 31.27 5.71
C PRO A 133 -16.43 29.94 5.03
N PHE A 134 -17.24 29.54 4.04
CA PHE A 134 -16.99 28.32 3.26
C PHE A 134 -15.67 28.41 2.48
N LEU A 135 -15.43 29.54 1.80
CA LEU A 135 -14.19 29.76 1.05
C LEU A 135 -12.96 29.81 1.95
N ALA A 136 -13.07 30.37 3.15
CA ALA A 136 -11.98 30.35 4.13
C ALA A 136 -11.67 28.94 4.64
N GLY A 137 -12.70 28.13 4.92
CA GLY A 137 -12.52 26.72 5.25
C GLY A 137 -11.83 25.95 4.12
N ALA A 138 -12.26 26.17 2.87
CA ALA A 138 -11.64 25.55 1.69
C ALA A 138 -10.18 25.99 1.50
N ALA A 139 -9.88 27.28 1.66
CA ALA A 139 -8.51 27.80 1.57
C ALA A 139 -7.62 27.26 2.69
N ALA A 140 -8.14 27.11 3.92
CA ALA A 140 -7.42 26.53 5.04
C ALA A 140 -7.09 25.05 4.81
N ALA A 141 -8.06 24.25 4.35
CA ALA A 141 -7.84 22.86 3.99
C ALA A 141 -6.82 22.73 2.85
N PHE A 142 -6.95 23.52 1.79
CA PHE A 142 -6.01 23.54 0.67
C PHE A 142 -4.58 23.88 1.13
N THR A 143 -4.43 24.90 1.97
CA THR A 143 -3.11 25.34 2.48
C THR A 143 -2.44 24.24 3.30
N ARG A 144 -3.19 23.49 4.13
CA ARG A 144 -2.65 22.35 4.88
C ARG A 144 -2.18 21.23 3.96
N LEU A 145 -2.87 21.03 2.85
CA LEU A 145 -2.58 19.96 1.88
C LEU A 145 -1.38 20.23 0.98
N THR A 146 -1.16 21.49 0.61
CA THR A 146 -0.07 21.86 -0.30
C THR A 146 1.24 22.15 0.43
N ARG A 147 1.22 22.20 1.77
CA ARG A 147 2.43 22.31 2.59
C ARG A 147 3.15 20.98 2.71
N ASN A 148 4.46 21.05 2.88
CA ASN A 148 5.26 19.89 3.25
C ASN A 148 4.79 19.35 4.60
N LEU A 149 4.76 18.03 4.75
CA LEU A 149 4.35 17.37 6.00
C LEU A 149 5.24 17.74 7.20
N ASP A 150 6.48 18.15 6.94
CA ASP A 150 7.43 18.60 7.95
C ASP A 150 7.23 20.08 8.35
N ASP A 151 6.32 20.80 7.67
CA ASP A 151 5.95 22.17 8.03
C ASP A 151 5.11 22.16 9.32
N SER A 152 5.71 22.62 10.42
CA SER A 152 5.09 22.66 11.74
C SER A 152 4.07 23.79 11.94
N ARG A 153 3.96 24.72 10.97
CA ARG A 153 3.07 25.88 11.03
C ARG A 153 1.61 25.45 10.99
N SER A 154 0.89 25.70 12.09
CA SER A 154 -0.53 25.37 12.18
C SER A 154 -1.39 26.37 11.43
N VAL A 155 -2.44 25.88 10.77
CA VAL A 155 -3.59 26.67 10.33
C VAL A 155 -4.76 26.38 11.26
N THR A 156 -5.26 27.41 11.93
CA THR A 156 -6.38 27.33 12.88
C THR A 156 -7.59 28.07 12.32
N LEU A 157 -8.78 27.51 12.42
CA LEU A 157 -10.04 28.15 12.00
C LEU A 157 -10.91 28.40 13.24
N VAL A 158 -11.39 29.63 13.43
CA VAL A 158 -12.17 30.02 14.62
C VAL A 158 -13.42 30.81 14.27
N TYR A 159 -14.40 30.76 15.17
CA TYR A 159 -15.67 31.46 15.08
C TYR A 159 -16.14 31.95 16.45
N GLY A 160 -16.40 33.24 16.60
CA GLY A 160 -17.03 33.84 17.77
C GLY A 160 -18.54 33.63 17.75
N ALA A 161 -19.04 32.72 18.57
CA ALA A 161 -20.44 32.32 18.58
C ALA A 161 -21.30 33.27 19.42
N PHE A 162 -21.57 34.47 18.89
CA PHE A 162 -22.31 35.53 19.60
C PHE A 162 -23.69 35.09 20.11
N GLU A 163 -24.34 34.17 19.41
CA GLU A 163 -25.65 33.61 19.79
C GLU A 163 -25.55 32.50 20.84
N ALA A 164 -24.37 31.90 21.04
CA ALA A 164 -24.13 30.80 21.97
C ALA A 164 -23.51 31.30 23.30
N ARG A 165 -23.98 32.44 23.80
CA ARG A 165 -23.48 33.00 25.06
C ARG A 165 -23.78 32.08 26.24
N ASP A 166 -22.85 32.03 27.19
CA ASP A 166 -22.99 31.21 28.40
C ASP A 166 -23.82 31.89 29.49
N ALA A 167 -23.90 31.24 30.66
CA ALA A 167 -24.65 31.73 31.81
C ALA A 167 -24.11 33.07 32.37
N GLU A 168 -22.85 33.42 32.09
CA GLU A 168 -22.21 34.67 32.51
C GLU A 168 -22.22 35.74 31.40
N ASP A 169 -23.05 35.57 30.36
CA ASP A 169 -23.18 36.44 29.18
C ASP A 169 -21.85 36.60 28.42
N ARG A 170 -21.01 35.56 28.41
CA ARG A 170 -19.76 35.53 27.66
C ARG A 170 -19.96 34.84 26.33
N THR A 171 -19.39 35.41 25.27
CA THR A 171 -19.41 34.84 23.91
C THR A 171 -18.22 33.91 23.70
N PRO A 172 -18.42 32.60 23.51
CA PRO A 172 -17.32 31.67 23.27
C PRO A 172 -16.74 31.85 21.87
N ILE A 173 -15.42 31.75 21.78
CA ILE A 173 -14.66 31.55 20.54
C ILE A 173 -14.51 30.04 20.37
N ILE A 174 -15.14 29.51 19.33
CA ILE A 174 -15.13 28.09 18.98
C ILE A 174 -14.02 27.83 17.98
N ASP A 175 -13.15 26.88 18.30
CA ASP A 175 -12.12 26.35 17.39
C ASP A 175 -12.72 25.25 16.49
N LEU A 176 -12.75 25.52 15.19
CA LEU A 176 -13.30 24.65 14.15
C LEU A 176 -12.23 23.81 13.46
N THR A 177 -10.97 23.86 13.92
CA THR A 177 -9.85 23.18 13.25
C THR A 177 -10.00 21.65 13.28
N SER A 178 -10.80 21.09 14.21
CA SER A 178 -11.12 19.65 14.23
C SER A 178 -11.74 19.15 12.92
N PHE A 179 -12.48 20.00 12.20
CA PHE A 179 -13.04 19.64 10.89
C PHE A 179 -11.97 19.59 9.81
N LEU A 180 -10.93 20.42 9.91
CA LEU A 180 -9.76 20.33 9.03
C LEU A 180 -8.95 19.06 9.31
N ASP A 181 -8.83 18.68 10.59
CA ASP A 181 -8.14 17.44 10.98
C ASP A 181 -8.85 16.21 10.37
N ILE A 182 -10.20 16.17 10.35
CA ILE A 182 -10.95 15.08 9.69
C ILE A 182 -10.62 14.95 8.19
N VAL A 183 -10.46 16.08 7.49
CA VAL A 183 -10.11 16.09 6.06
C VAL A 183 -8.71 15.51 5.85
N ASP A 184 -7.75 15.90 6.69
CA ASP A 184 -6.38 15.37 6.63
C ASP A 184 -6.35 13.85 6.86
N TRP A 185 -7.10 13.35 7.86
CA TRP A 185 -7.24 11.91 8.12
C TRP A 185 -7.90 11.15 6.97
N ALA A 186 -8.99 11.70 6.42
CA ALA A 186 -9.67 11.10 5.29
C ALA A 186 -8.72 10.94 4.09
N GLN A 187 -7.94 11.98 3.78
CA GLN A 187 -7.03 11.96 2.64
C GLN A 187 -5.83 11.04 2.87
N ALA A 188 -5.20 11.09 4.05
CA ALA A 188 -4.06 10.23 4.36
C ALA A 188 -4.45 8.74 4.35
N ILE A 189 -5.61 8.38 4.90
CA ILE A 189 -6.12 7.00 4.86
C ILE A 189 -6.48 6.61 3.42
N MET A 190 -7.16 7.45 2.65
CA MET A 190 -7.51 7.12 1.27
C MET A 190 -6.29 6.97 0.37
N LEU A 191 -5.24 7.78 0.56
CA LEU A 191 -3.98 7.63 -0.15
C LEU A 191 -3.29 6.32 0.24
N PHE A 192 -3.28 5.98 1.53
CA PHE A 192 -2.74 4.70 2.00
C PHE A 192 -3.49 3.51 1.39
N LEU A 193 -4.82 3.50 1.44
CA LEU A 193 -5.65 2.42 0.88
C LEU A 193 -5.45 2.24 -0.63
N ARG A 194 -5.23 3.33 -1.36
CA ARG A 194 -5.02 3.30 -2.83
C ARG A 194 -3.60 2.96 -3.25
N THR A 195 -2.61 3.12 -2.39
CA THR A 195 -1.19 3.01 -2.81
C THR A 195 -0.36 2.05 -1.94
N GLY A 196 -0.84 1.71 -0.75
CA GLY A 196 -0.09 0.99 0.28
C GLY A 196 1.06 1.80 0.90
N ARG A 197 1.19 3.11 0.61
CA ARG A 197 2.29 3.95 1.10
C ARG A 197 1.90 4.65 2.40
N GLY A 198 2.46 4.19 3.52
CA GLY A 198 2.05 4.63 4.86
C GLY A 198 2.65 5.94 5.37
N LYS A 199 3.62 6.55 4.67
CA LYS A 199 4.42 7.68 5.19
C LYS A 199 3.56 8.82 5.75
N ASP A 200 2.58 9.27 4.97
CA ASP A 200 1.78 10.45 5.30
C ASP A 200 0.81 10.16 6.45
N LEU A 201 0.20 8.98 6.45
CA LEU A 201 -0.68 8.53 7.53
C LEU A 201 0.09 8.33 8.85
N VAL A 202 1.30 7.80 8.77
CA VAL A 202 2.21 7.67 9.93
C VAL A 202 2.60 9.05 10.47
N ALA A 203 2.97 10.00 9.60
CA ALA A 203 3.28 11.37 10.01
C ALA A 203 2.06 12.02 10.69
N LEU A 204 0.86 11.81 10.15
CA LEU A 204 -0.39 12.31 10.72
C LEU A 204 -0.66 11.76 12.12
N THR A 205 -0.43 10.45 12.34
CA THR A 205 -0.57 9.85 13.68
C THR A 205 0.37 10.50 14.71
N SER A 206 1.52 11.00 14.28
CA SER A 206 2.48 11.71 15.14
C SER A 206 2.05 13.15 15.41
N ARG A 207 1.54 13.85 14.40
CA ARG A 207 1.13 15.26 14.47
C ARG A 207 -0.15 15.46 15.29
N ASP A 208 -1.17 14.66 14.99
CA ASP A 208 -2.54 14.87 15.48
C ASP A 208 -2.77 14.26 16.86
N ALA A 209 -2.00 13.23 17.24
CA ALA A 209 -2.03 12.74 18.61
C ALA A 209 -1.54 13.81 19.62
N GLY A 210 -0.74 14.79 19.19
CA GLY A 210 -0.42 15.97 20.00
C GLY A 210 -1.55 17.01 20.04
N ALA A 211 -2.36 17.14 18.98
CA ALA A 211 -3.44 18.13 18.90
C ALA A 211 -4.73 17.67 19.59
N LEU A 212 -5.14 16.41 19.39
CA LEU A 212 -6.23 15.77 20.13
C LEU A 212 -5.92 15.64 21.61
N PHE A 213 -4.66 15.34 21.97
CA PHE A 213 -4.22 15.31 23.37
C PHE A 213 -4.32 16.67 24.06
N ARG A 214 -3.90 17.76 23.39
CA ARG A 214 -4.02 19.12 23.94
C ARG A 214 -5.48 19.50 24.19
N ARG A 215 -6.37 19.20 23.24
CA ARG A 215 -7.81 19.48 23.38
C ARG A 215 -8.51 18.65 24.46
N TRP A 216 -8.08 17.40 24.66
CA TRP A 216 -8.56 16.56 25.77
C TRP A 216 -8.11 17.11 27.13
N ASP A 217 -6.86 17.58 27.24
CA ASP A 217 -6.33 18.16 28.49
C ASP A 217 -6.91 19.56 28.77
N GLU A 218 -7.06 20.40 27.75
CA GLU A 218 -7.63 21.76 27.83
C GLU A 218 -9.15 21.75 28.07
N GLY A 219 -9.87 20.73 27.59
CA GLY A 219 -11.33 20.57 27.78
C GLY A 219 -11.74 19.94 29.12
N GLY A 220 -10.84 19.79 30.09
CA GLY A 220 -11.14 19.21 31.41
C GLY A 220 -11.16 17.68 31.47
N ARG A 221 -10.51 17.00 30.51
CA ARG A 221 -10.41 15.52 30.43
C ARG A 221 -11.75 14.77 30.39
N PRO A 222 -12.73 15.16 29.56
CA PRO A 222 -13.94 14.36 29.42
C PRO A 222 -13.61 13.05 28.69
N GLY A 223 -13.81 11.91 29.36
CA GLY A 223 -13.57 10.57 28.80
C GLY A 223 -12.09 10.13 28.74
N THR A 224 -11.82 9.02 28.07
CA THR A 224 -10.48 8.44 27.88
C THR A 224 -9.66 9.17 26.81
N LYS A 225 -8.38 9.41 27.10
CA LYS A 225 -7.41 10.03 26.18
C LYS A 225 -7.35 9.28 24.84
N PRO A 226 -7.53 9.93 23.68
CA PRO A 226 -7.36 9.28 22.38
C PRO A 226 -5.91 8.85 22.16
N GLY A 227 -5.68 7.54 22.13
CA GLY A 227 -4.41 6.85 21.98
C GLY A 227 -3.97 6.67 20.52
N LEU A 228 -4.30 7.60 19.62
CA LEU A 228 -3.91 7.51 18.19
C LEU A 228 -2.40 7.42 17.98
N THR A 229 -1.57 7.92 18.92
CA THR A 229 -0.12 7.67 18.94
C THR A 229 0.22 6.17 18.93
N GLY A 230 -0.62 5.35 19.56
CA GLY A 230 -0.47 3.91 19.62
C GLY A 230 -0.60 3.22 18.26
N LEU A 231 -1.20 3.86 17.25
CA LEU A 231 -1.25 3.34 15.88
C LEU A 231 0.05 3.54 15.11
N LYS A 232 0.89 4.50 15.51
CA LYS A 232 2.08 4.87 14.75
C LYS A 232 2.93 3.66 14.39
N ARG A 233 3.35 2.90 15.41
CA ARG A 233 4.27 1.77 15.21
C ARG A 233 3.60 0.60 14.46
N PRO A 234 2.40 0.11 14.84
CA PRO A 234 1.72 -0.93 14.08
C PRO A 234 1.47 -0.56 12.62
N LEU A 235 1.12 0.69 12.33
CA LEU A 235 0.92 1.17 10.97
C LEU A 235 2.24 1.27 10.19
N GLU A 236 3.31 1.80 10.80
CA GLU A 236 4.65 1.84 10.21
C GLU A 236 5.11 0.44 9.81
N ASP A 237 5.03 -0.51 10.73
CA ASP A 237 5.47 -1.90 10.51
C ASP A 237 4.61 -2.58 9.42
N PHE A 238 3.28 -2.43 9.48
CA PHE A 238 2.37 -2.96 8.46
C PHE A 238 2.64 -2.38 7.06
N ALA A 239 2.82 -1.06 6.96
CA ALA A 239 3.13 -0.40 5.70
C ALA A 239 4.50 -0.84 5.15
N ALA A 240 5.50 -1.03 6.01
CA ALA A 240 6.82 -1.51 5.61
C ALA A 240 6.78 -2.95 5.07
N ASP A 241 6.09 -3.86 5.76
CA ASP A 241 5.93 -5.24 5.31
C ASP A 241 5.15 -5.33 3.99
N LEU A 242 4.07 -4.56 3.86
CA LEU A 242 3.28 -4.44 2.62
C LEU A 242 4.11 -3.82 1.48
N ALA A 243 4.95 -2.83 1.76
CA ALA A 243 5.79 -2.21 0.73
C ALA A 243 6.87 -3.18 0.20
N THR A 244 7.37 -4.07 1.05
CA THR A 244 8.58 -4.88 0.79
C THR A 244 8.31 -6.38 0.61
N LEU A 245 7.05 -6.79 0.47
CA LEU A 245 6.62 -8.18 0.28
C LEU A 245 7.11 -9.12 1.40
N ARG A 246 7.10 -8.67 2.66
CA ARG A 246 7.40 -9.55 3.81
C ARG A 246 6.16 -10.34 4.20
N THR A 247 5.65 -11.17 3.29
CA THR A 247 4.37 -11.89 3.43
C THR A 247 4.27 -12.70 4.73
N GLY A 248 5.37 -13.34 5.16
CA GLY A 248 5.42 -14.02 6.45
C GLY A 248 5.22 -13.07 7.64
N SER A 249 6.00 -11.99 7.72
CA SER A 249 5.88 -10.96 8.76
C SER A 249 4.52 -10.24 8.76
N LEU A 250 3.88 -10.17 7.59
CA LEU A 250 2.58 -9.54 7.40
C LEU A 250 1.42 -10.43 7.90
N LEU A 251 1.36 -11.67 7.41
CA LEU A 251 0.17 -12.54 7.49
C LEU A 251 0.22 -13.59 8.61
N LEU A 252 1.41 -14.11 8.97
CA LEU A 252 1.52 -15.16 9.97
C LEU A 252 1.08 -14.67 11.37
N PRO A 253 0.78 -15.58 12.32
CA PRO A 253 0.43 -15.19 13.67
C PRO A 253 1.43 -14.20 14.29
N THR A 254 0.91 -13.21 15.01
CA THR A 254 1.67 -12.06 15.54
C THR A 254 2.26 -11.14 14.47
N GLY A 255 1.85 -11.32 13.21
CA GLY A 255 2.22 -10.48 12.08
C GLY A 255 1.65 -9.07 12.17
N THR A 256 2.14 -8.20 11.29
CA THR A 256 1.81 -6.77 11.32
C THR A 256 0.33 -6.49 10.99
N ALA A 257 -0.33 -7.34 10.20
CA ALA A 257 -1.77 -7.23 9.94
C ALA A 257 -2.60 -7.44 11.21
N GLN A 258 -2.32 -8.51 11.97
CA GLN A 258 -3.00 -8.81 13.23
C GLN A 258 -2.75 -7.73 14.28
N LYS A 259 -1.49 -7.26 14.41
CA LYS A 259 -1.11 -6.18 15.33
C LYS A 259 -1.84 -4.87 15.02
N LEU A 260 -1.91 -4.49 13.74
CA LEU A 260 -2.62 -3.28 13.32
C LEU A 260 -4.12 -3.40 13.61
N LYS A 261 -4.74 -4.52 13.23
CA LYS A 261 -6.16 -4.77 13.52
C LYS A 261 -6.46 -4.68 15.02
N ALA A 262 -5.69 -5.41 15.85
CA ALA A 262 -5.87 -5.40 17.30
C ALA A 262 -5.75 -3.99 17.87
N LYS A 263 -4.77 -3.20 17.40
CA LYS A 263 -4.60 -1.82 17.86
C LYS A 263 -5.78 -0.92 17.46
N ILE A 264 -6.34 -1.11 16.26
CA ILE A 264 -7.53 -0.38 15.82
C ILE A 264 -8.78 -0.80 16.61
N ASP A 265 -8.90 -2.07 16.99
CA ASP A 265 -10.00 -2.58 17.82
C ASP A 265 -9.93 -2.04 19.26
N GLU A 266 -8.73 -1.89 19.84
CA GLU A 266 -8.54 -1.22 21.13
C GLU A 266 -9.01 0.24 21.11
N LEU A 267 -8.80 0.94 19.99
CA LEU A 267 -9.20 2.33 19.82
C LEU A 267 -10.70 2.54 19.67
N ASP A 268 -11.49 1.50 19.34
CA ASP A 268 -12.92 1.67 19.08
C ASP A 268 -13.65 2.29 20.27
N THR A 269 -13.24 1.95 21.48
CA THR A 269 -13.85 2.53 22.70
C THR A 269 -13.55 4.02 22.83
N GLU A 270 -12.38 4.45 22.39
CA GLU A 270 -11.93 5.85 22.43
C GLU A 270 -12.54 6.70 21.30
N LEU A 271 -12.86 6.08 20.16
CA LEU A 271 -13.41 6.75 18.98
C LEU A 271 -14.93 6.93 19.00
N LYS A 272 -15.64 6.37 20.00
CA LYS A 272 -17.12 6.45 20.12
C LYS A 272 -17.70 7.87 20.03
N GLY A 273 -16.95 8.90 20.39
CA GLY A 273 -17.35 10.31 20.28
C GLY A 273 -17.08 10.98 18.93
N HIS A 274 -16.47 10.26 17.97
CA HIS A 274 -15.98 10.80 16.71
C HIS A 274 -16.42 9.92 15.53
N PRO A 275 -17.71 9.96 15.13
CA PRO A 275 -18.27 9.05 14.13
C PRO A 275 -17.63 9.20 12.74
N ALA A 276 -17.25 10.42 12.36
CA ALA A 276 -16.56 10.68 11.10
C ALA A 276 -15.18 10.02 11.05
N LEU A 277 -14.41 10.11 12.14
CA LEU A 277 -13.09 9.48 12.23
C LEU A 277 -13.20 7.95 12.29
N THR A 278 -14.18 7.44 13.04
CA THR A 278 -14.51 6.00 13.12
C THR A 278 -14.76 5.42 11.72
N THR A 279 -15.63 6.07 10.93
CA THR A 279 -15.96 5.62 9.56
C THR A 279 -14.72 5.50 8.66
N ILE A 280 -13.75 6.39 8.82
CA ILE A 280 -12.53 6.40 8.01
C ILE A 280 -11.55 5.33 8.53
N ILE A 281 -11.36 5.20 9.85
CA ILE A 281 -10.49 4.20 10.48
C ILE A 281 -11.01 2.78 10.23
N ASP A 282 -12.32 2.56 10.15
CA ASP A 282 -12.91 1.26 9.84
C ASP A 282 -12.46 0.73 8.47
N ARG A 283 -12.17 1.60 7.50
CA ARG A 283 -11.61 1.16 6.22
C ARG A 283 -10.21 0.56 6.38
N LEU A 284 -9.40 1.12 7.29
CA LEU A 284 -8.10 0.57 7.65
C LEU A 284 -8.25 -0.75 8.42
N ARG A 285 -9.23 -0.84 9.34
CA ARG A 285 -9.57 -2.09 10.04
C ARG A 285 -9.90 -3.20 9.04
N THR A 286 -10.79 -2.94 8.08
CA THR A 286 -11.19 -3.92 7.07
C THR A 286 -9.99 -4.39 6.24
N MET A 287 -9.13 -3.46 5.80
CA MET A 287 -7.91 -3.83 5.07
C MET A 287 -7.00 -4.75 5.89
N ALA A 288 -6.78 -4.45 7.18
CA ALA A 288 -5.96 -5.28 8.04
C ALA A 288 -6.64 -6.64 8.31
N ALA A 289 -7.95 -6.65 8.57
CA ALA A 289 -8.72 -7.85 8.89
C ALA A 289 -8.75 -8.88 7.75
N ASP A 290 -8.87 -8.43 6.49
CA ASP A 290 -8.80 -9.30 5.31
C ASP A 290 -7.46 -10.04 5.19
N LEU A 291 -6.43 -9.56 5.89
CA LEU A 291 -5.06 -10.10 5.88
C LEU A 291 -4.69 -10.86 7.16
N VAL A 292 -5.64 -11.08 8.07
CA VAL A 292 -5.43 -11.89 9.28
C VAL A 292 -5.82 -13.34 8.99
N LEU A 293 -4.90 -14.28 9.27
CA LEU A 293 -5.19 -15.71 9.23
C LEU A 293 -6.14 -16.12 10.36
N PRO A 294 -6.98 -17.15 10.17
CA PRO A 294 -7.81 -17.70 11.24
C PRO A 294 -6.99 -18.22 12.43
N ASP A 295 -7.60 -18.24 13.61
CA ASP A 295 -6.96 -18.74 14.83
C ASP A 295 -6.49 -20.20 14.66
N GLY A 296 -5.26 -20.48 15.11
CA GLY A 296 -4.64 -21.81 15.00
C GLY A 296 -3.94 -22.08 13.66
N VAL A 297 -4.06 -21.19 12.67
CA VAL A 297 -3.32 -21.30 11.40
C VAL A 297 -1.98 -20.57 11.51
N ASP A 298 -0.88 -21.31 11.40
CA ASP A 298 0.49 -20.80 11.58
C ASP A 298 1.41 -21.00 10.35
N THR A 299 0.80 -21.27 9.20
CA THR A 299 1.49 -21.51 7.93
C THR A 299 0.74 -20.83 6.79
N LEU A 300 1.48 -20.44 5.75
CA LEU A 300 0.92 -19.90 4.51
C LEU A 300 0.49 -21.00 3.53
N SER A 301 0.41 -22.25 3.99
CA SER A 301 -0.06 -23.41 3.23
C SER A 301 -1.50 -23.80 3.64
N GLY A 302 -2.25 -24.38 2.70
CA GLY A 302 -3.61 -24.86 2.94
C GLY A 302 -4.71 -23.84 2.60
N PRO A 303 -5.99 -24.23 2.75
CA PRO A 303 -7.12 -23.51 2.16
C PRO A 303 -7.40 -22.14 2.79
N ASP A 304 -7.19 -21.98 4.10
CA ASP A 304 -7.40 -20.68 4.74
C ASP A 304 -6.27 -19.70 4.42
N ALA A 305 -5.02 -20.17 4.41
CA ALA A 305 -3.90 -19.38 3.94
C ALA A 305 -4.06 -18.98 2.46
N GLN A 306 -4.61 -19.85 1.63
CA GLN A 306 -4.90 -19.56 0.23
C GLN A 306 -5.88 -18.38 0.09
N LYS A 307 -6.95 -18.35 0.89
CA LYS A 307 -7.90 -17.22 0.91
C LYS A 307 -7.21 -15.91 1.29
N THR A 308 -6.37 -15.93 2.33
CA THR A 308 -5.64 -14.73 2.79
C THR A 308 -4.58 -14.28 1.78
N MET A 309 -3.87 -15.21 1.13
CA MET A 309 -2.94 -14.91 0.03
C MET A 309 -3.67 -14.30 -1.18
N ALA A 310 -4.86 -14.80 -1.51
CA ALA A 310 -5.71 -14.22 -2.55
C ALA A 310 -6.22 -12.83 -2.18
N ALA A 311 -6.57 -12.61 -0.92
CA ALA A 311 -6.91 -11.27 -0.41
C ALA A 311 -5.72 -10.31 -0.58
N LEU A 312 -4.51 -10.71 -0.19
CA LEU A 312 -3.30 -9.90 -0.36
C LEU A 312 -3.00 -9.58 -1.84
N ALA A 313 -3.09 -10.57 -2.72
CA ALA A 313 -2.89 -10.37 -4.16
C ALA A 313 -3.92 -9.39 -4.75
N ARG A 314 -5.19 -9.50 -4.33
CA ARG A 314 -6.25 -8.56 -4.71
C ARG A 314 -5.98 -7.15 -4.20
N ARG A 315 -5.45 -6.99 -2.98
CA ARG A 315 -5.09 -5.66 -2.45
C ARG A 315 -3.99 -5.00 -3.27
N TYR A 316 -2.95 -5.74 -3.67
CA TYR A 316 -1.93 -5.20 -4.56
C TYR A 316 -2.50 -4.81 -5.94
N LEU A 317 -3.41 -5.63 -6.49
CA LEU A 317 -4.06 -5.33 -7.76
C LEU A 317 -4.91 -4.05 -7.70
N GLU A 318 -5.68 -3.85 -6.63
CA GLU A 318 -6.48 -2.64 -6.43
C GLU A 318 -5.63 -1.36 -6.26
N MET A 319 -4.36 -1.51 -5.89
CA MET A 319 -3.38 -0.43 -5.80
C MET A 319 -2.57 -0.23 -7.09
N ASP A 320 -2.91 -0.94 -8.18
CA ASP A 320 -2.14 -1.01 -9.44
C ASP A 320 -0.68 -1.46 -9.25
N ARG A 321 -0.39 -2.21 -8.17
CA ARG A 321 0.92 -2.80 -7.87
C ARG A 321 1.06 -4.17 -8.52
N TYR A 322 1.10 -4.18 -9.86
CA TYR A 322 1.02 -5.40 -10.67
C TYR A 322 2.16 -6.40 -10.41
N MET A 323 3.39 -5.92 -10.18
CA MET A 323 4.54 -6.79 -9.90
C MET A 323 4.36 -7.52 -8.57
N GLU A 324 3.93 -6.80 -7.53
CA GLU A 324 3.65 -7.33 -6.21
C GLU A 324 2.48 -8.31 -6.24
N ALA A 325 1.39 -7.97 -6.94
CA ALA A 325 0.27 -8.87 -7.13
C ALA A 325 0.70 -10.18 -7.82
N ALA A 326 1.47 -10.09 -8.91
CA ALA A 326 2.00 -11.26 -9.62
C ALA A 326 2.96 -12.10 -8.75
N ALA A 327 3.78 -11.45 -7.92
CA ALA A 327 4.65 -12.14 -6.96
C ALA A 327 3.84 -12.91 -5.92
N ILE A 328 2.81 -12.30 -5.32
CA ILE A 328 1.94 -12.99 -4.36
C ILE A 328 1.16 -14.13 -5.02
N VAL A 329 0.68 -13.97 -6.26
CA VAL A 329 0.07 -15.08 -7.00
C VAL A 329 1.03 -16.24 -7.14
N ARG A 330 2.26 -15.98 -7.59
CA ARG A 330 3.27 -17.02 -7.75
C ARG A 330 3.59 -17.74 -6.42
N GLU A 331 3.71 -16.99 -5.33
CA GLU A 331 3.98 -17.58 -4.02
C GLU A 331 2.77 -18.35 -3.47
N GLY A 332 1.56 -17.83 -3.65
CA GLY A 332 0.30 -18.45 -3.24
C GLY A 332 0.01 -19.73 -4.01
N MET A 333 0.22 -19.74 -5.33
CA MET A 333 0.05 -20.94 -6.15
C MET A 333 0.97 -22.06 -5.69
N VAL A 334 2.26 -21.81 -5.39
CA VAL A 334 3.12 -22.89 -4.84
C VAL A 334 2.72 -23.27 -3.42
N SER A 335 2.30 -22.31 -2.59
CA SER A 335 1.85 -22.62 -1.23
C SER A 335 0.60 -23.49 -1.18
N LEU A 336 -0.26 -23.43 -2.21
CA LEU A 336 -1.40 -24.34 -2.37
C LEU A 336 -0.97 -25.82 -2.43
N TYR A 337 0.19 -26.12 -3.04
CA TYR A 337 0.72 -27.48 -3.17
C TYR A 337 1.70 -27.86 -2.04
N ALA A 338 1.98 -26.94 -1.12
CA ALA A 338 3.03 -27.05 -0.13
C ALA A 338 2.57 -27.69 1.18
N GLN A 339 3.47 -28.46 1.80
CA GLN A 339 3.34 -28.90 3.19
C GLN A 339 3.58 -27.71 4.15
N PRO A 340 3.09 -27.75 5.40
CA PRO A 340 3.16 -26.63 6.33
C PRO A 340 4.56 -26.02 6.53
N GLU A 341 5.62 -26.83 6.50
CA GLU A 341 7.01 -26.39 6.72
C GLU A 341 7.55 -25.52 5.56
N ALA A 342 6.98 -25.65 4.36
CA ALA A 342 7.31 -24.81 3.21
C ALA A 342 6.51 -23.49 3.20
N GLY A 343 5.45 -23.39 4.01
CA GLY A 343 4.62 -22.20 4.18
C GLY A 343 5.01 -21.32 5.37
N ARG A 344 6.14 -21.58 6.05
CA ARG A 344 6.61 -20.83 7.23
C ARG A 344 7.91 -20.05 6.95
N PRO A 345 7.89 -18.94 6.19
CA PRO A 345 9.07 -18.11 6.00
C PRO A 345 9.72 -17.71 7.34
N GLY A 346 11.03 -17.88 7.45
CA GLY A 346 11.78 -17.65 8.69
C GLY A 346 12.62 -18.87 9.07
N GLN A 347 12.90 -19.02 10.37
CA GLN A 347 13.77 -20.09 10.87
C GLN A 347 13.25 -21.50 10.59
N SER A 348 11.93 -21.68 10.53
CA SER A 348 11.27 -22.97 10.30
C SER A 348 11.04 -23.29 8.82
N PHE A 349 11.57 -22.48 7.89
CA PHE A 349 11.35 -22.64 6.46
C PHE A 349 12.13 -23.83 5.90
N SER A 350 11.43 -24.82 5.34
CA SER A 350 12.05 -25.95 4.64
C SER A 350 12.19 -25.66 3.14
N LYS A 351 13.42 -25.33 2.70
CA LYS A 351 13.72 -25.16 1.27
C LYS A 351 13.39 -26.42 0.47
N LYS A 352 13.75 -27.60 0.99
CA LYS A 352 13.47 -28.88 0.34
C LYS A 352 11.97 -29.08 0.09
N ALA A 353 11.14 -28.87 1.12
CA ALA A 353 9.69 -29.01 0.97
C ALA A 353 9.10 -27.95 0.03
N ARG A 354 9.71 -26.75 -0.05
CA ARG A 354 9.32 -25.72 -1.01
C ARG A 354 9.63 -26.12 -2.45
N ASP A 355 10.82 -26.64 -2.69
CA ASP A 355 11.25 -27.11 -4.01
C ASP A 355 10.34 -28.27 -4.48
N GLU A 356 10.00 -29.20 -3.57
CA GLU A 356 9.03 -30.29 -3.83
C GLU A 356 7.63 -29.75 -4.18
N ALA A 357 7.15 -28.73 -3.46
CA ALA A 357 5.86 -28.09 -3.74
C ALA A 357 5.84 -27.40 -5.11
N GLU A 358 6.93 -26.73 -5.49
CA GLU A 358 7.06 -26.09 -6.80
C GLU A 358 7.06 -27.11 -7.94
N CYS A 359 7.81 -28.21 -7.79
CA CYS A 359 7.75 -29.32 -8.75
C CYS A 359 6.33 -29.89 -8.86
N ARG A 360 5.65 -30.09 -7.72
CA ARG A 360 4.28 -30.60 -7.70
C ARG A 360 3.31 -29.66 -8.41
N TRP A 361 3.40 -28.35 -8.16
CA TRP A 361 2.59 -27.34 -8.85
C TRP A 361 2.80 -27.40 -10.37
N ARG A 362 4.05 -27.37 -10.84
CA ARG A 362 4.36 -27.41 -12.28
C ARG A 362 3.89 -28.68 -12.98
N ARG A 363 3.93 -29.81 -12.28
CA ARG A 363 3.50 -31.11 -12.80
C ARG A 363 1.97 -31.21 -12.93
N LEU A 364 1.24 -30.65 -11.98
CA LEU A 364 -0.22 -30.82 -11.90
C LEU A 364 -1.00 -29.67 -12.55
N ASP A 365 -0.45 -28.46 -12.58
CA ASP A 365 -1.12 -27.28 -13.09
C ASP A 365 -0.56 -26.87 -14.45
N SER A 366 -1.37 -27.04 -15.50
CA SER A 366 -1.00 -26.68 -16.87
C SER A 366 -0.75 -25.18 -17.05
N ASN A 367 -1.25 -24.32 -16.16
CA ASN A 367 -1.04 -22.87 -16.20
C ASN A 367 0.27 -22.44 -15.54
N ALA A 368 0.96 -23.31 -14.79
CA ALA A 368 2.14 -22.94 -13.99
C ALA A 368 3.25 -22.25 -14.81
N ARG A 369 3.43 -22.64 -16.08
CA ARG A 369 4.39 -22.01 -17.00
C ARG A 369 3.96 -20.61 -17.44
N GLY A 370 2.66 -20.40 -17.68
CA GLY A 370 2.10 -19.11 -18.10
C GLY A 370 2.17 -18.05 -16.99
N ASP A 371 1.85 -18.45 -15.76
CA ASP A 371 1.93 -17.59 -14.58
C ASP A 371 3.35 -17.05 -14.37
N GLY A 372 4.36 -17.89 -14.59
CA GLY A 372 5.77 -17.51 -14.50
C GLY A 372 6.22 -16.54 -15.59
N GLN A 373 5.71 -16.66 -16.82
CA GLN A 373 6.08 -15.80 -17.94
C GLN A 373 5.65 -14.35 -17.72
N LEU A 374 4.40 -14.12 -17.32
CA LEU A 374 3.88 -12.77 -17.10
C LEU A 374 4.62 -12.05 -15.94
N ARG A 375 4.89 -12.78 -14.85
CA ARG A 375 5.67 -12.26 -13.72
C ARG A 375 7.10 -11.92 -14.12
N ASN A 376 7.72 -12.74 -14.96
CA ASN A 376 9.09 -12.50 -15.43
C ASN A 376 9.16 -11.28 -16.36
N ASP A 377 8.15 -11.05 -17.21
CA ASP A 377 8.09 -9.86 -18.06
C ASP A 377 8.05 -8.57 -17.22
N LEU A 378 7.22 -8.55 -16.16
CA LEU A 378 7.19 -7.48 -15.16
C LEU A 378 8.55 -7.30 -14.47
N LEU A 379 9.11 -8.39 -13.92
CA LEU A 379 10.37 -8.36 -13.17
C LEU A 379 11.55 -7.85 -14.03
N HIS A 380 11.59 -8.26 -15.29
CA HIS A 380 12.61 -7.86 -16.25
C HIS A 380 12.23 -6.59 -17.02
N ALA A 381 11.21 -5.84 -16.59
CA ALA A 381 10.82 -4.55 -17.15
C ALA A 381 10.69 -4.53 -18.69
N GLY A 382 10.20 -5.62 -19.29
CA GLY A 382 10.05 -5.72 -20.74
C GLY A 382 11.35 -5.90 -21.54
N PHE A 383 12.50 -6.17 -20.90
CA PHE A 383 13.76 -6.48 -21.59
C PHE A 383 13.76 -7.90 -22.19
N ASN A 384 12.89 -8.14 -23.17
CA ASN A 384 12.81 -9.39 -23.94
C ASN A 384 12.38 -9.13 -25.40
N ARG A 385 12.32 -10.17 -26.24
CA ARG A 385 12.03 -10.05 -27.69
C ARG A 385 10.58 -9.68 -28.03
N GLY A 386 9.65 -9.78 -27.07
CA GLY A 386 8.23 -9.54 -27.30
C GLY A 386 7.53 -9.14 -26.00
N PRO A 387 7.84 -7.95 -25.45
CA PRO A 387 7.30 -7.52 -24.17
C PRO A 387 5.79 -7.29 -24.27
N ALA A 388 5.07 -7.67 -23.23
CA ALA A 388 3.64 -7.42 -23.16
C ALA A 388 3.37 -5.92 -22.98
N GLY A 389 2.37 -5.41 -23.70
CA GLY A 389 1.87 -4.06 -23.51
C GLY A 389 1.13 -3.88 -22.18
N ALA A 390 1.01 -2.64 -21.71
CA ALA A 390 0.37 -2.33 -20.42
C ALA A 390 -1.04 -2.95 -20.25
N PRO A 391 -1.97 -2.93 -21.24
CA PRO A 391 -3.27 -3.58 -21.09
C PRO A 391 -3.18 -5.11 -20.97
N GLN A 392 -2.20 -5.73 -21.62
CA GLN A 392 -1.97 -7.17 -21.52
C GLN A 392 -1.46 -7.55 -20.13
N ILE A 393 -0.56 -6.76 -19.56
CA ILE A 393 -0.10 -6.89 -18.17
C ILE A 393 -1.27 -6.75 -17.19
N ALA A 394 -2.01 -5.64 -17.26
CA ALA A 394 -3.10 -5.36 -16.33
C ALA A 394 -4.18 -6.46 -16.36
N ASN A 395 -4.60 -6.88 -17.56
CA ASN A 395 -5.58 -7.95 -17.71
C ASN A 395 -5.01 -9.33 -17.33
N GLY A 396 -3.74 -9.60 -17.63
CA GLY A 396 -3.07 -10.84 -17.27
C GLY A 396 -2.98 -11.00 -15.75
N VAL A 397 -2.51 -9.97 -15.04
CA VAL A 397 -2.40 -10.01 -13.57
C VAL A 397 -3.77 -10.10 -12.92
N ARG A 398 -4.79 -9.42 -13.45
CA ARG A 398 -6.17 -9.57 -12.97
C ARG A 398 -6.64 -11.04 -13.04
N LYS A 399 -6.44 -11.70 -14.19
CA LYS A 399 -6.77 -13.13 -14.36
C LYS A 399 -5.99 -14.01 -13.40
N LEU A 400 -4.70 -13.74 -13.20
CA LEU A 400 -3.86 -14.48 -12.24
C LEU A 400 -4.42 -14.38 -10.80
N VAL A 401 -4.85 -13.19 -10.38
CA VAL A 401 -5.44 -12.96 -9.05
C VAL A 401 -6.80 -13.68 -8.92
N GLU A 402 -7.64 -13.64 -9.96
CA GLU A 402 -8.92 -14.35 -10.00
C GLU A 402 -8.73 -15.87 -9.95
N ASN A 403 -7.74 -16.38 -10.68
CA ASN A 403 -7.37 -17.80 -10.67
C ASN A 403 -6.89 -18.23 -9.29
N LEU A 404 -6.01 -17.46 -8.63
CA LEU A 404 -5.53 -17.77 -7.28
C LEU A 404 -6.69 -17.92 -6.27
N ALA A 405 -7.70 -17.05 -6.36
CA ALA A 405 -8.85 -17.05 -5.45
C ALA A 405 -9.76 -18.28 -5.61
N THR A 406 -9.73 -18.93 -6.77
CA THR A 406 -10.56 -20.10 -7.11
C THR A 406 -9.73 -21.37 -7.32
N ALA A 407 -8.40 -21.29 -7.16
CA ALA A 407 -7.47 -22.37 -7.41
C ALA A 407 -7.75 -23.57 -6.49
N GLN A 408 -7.76 -24.74 -7.10
CA GLN A 408 -7.86 -26.02 -6.44
C GLN A 408 -6.76 -26.92 -6.98
N ILE A 409 -6.23 -27.79 -6.12
CA ILE A 409 -5.30 -28.83 -6.57
C ILE A 409 -6.10 -29.77 -7.49
N PRO A 410 -5.74 -29.91 -8.77
CA PRO A 410 -6.38 -30.89 -9.64
C PRO A 410 -6.28 -32.28 -9.02
N GLU A 411 -7.29 -33.13 -9.21
CA GLU A 411 -7.17 -34.53 -8.81
C GLU A 411 -5.91 -35.11 -9.46
N GLU A 412 -5.03 -35.69 -8.64
CA GLU A 412 -3.88 -36.42 -9.15
C GLU A 412 -4.45 -37.59 -9.95
N THR A 413 -4.51 -37.44 -11.27
CA THR A 413 -4.75 -38.56 -12.15
C THR A 413 -3.67 -39.58 -11.81
N GLN A 414 -4.09 -40.74 -11.33
CA GLN A 414 -3.22 -41.89 -11.13
C GLN A 414 -2.76 -42.40 -12.50
N SER A 415 -2.05 -41.58 -13.26
CA SER A 415 -1.31 -42.08 -14.41
C SER A 415 -0.19 -42.93 -13.84
N SER A 416 -0.08 -44.15 -14.36
CA SER A 416 1.00 -45.04 -13.95
C SER A 416 2.34 -44.34 -14.23
N PRO A 417 3.29 -44.38 -13.28
CA PRO A 417 4.59 -43.75 -13.48
C PRO A 417 5.22 -44.21 -14.80
N LEU A 418 5.68 -43.26 -15.60
CA LEU A 418 6.29 -43.53 -16.89
C LEU A 418 7.80 -43.29 -16.84
N PHE A 419 8.56 -44.22 -17.42
CA PHE A 419 9.98 -44.07 -17.70
C PHE A 419 10.15 -43.61 -19.16
N LEU A 420 10.63 -42.39 -19.36
CA LEU A 420 10.89 -41.85 -20.68
C LEU A 420 12.32 -42.16 -21.13
N ASN A 421 12.49 -42.81 -22.28
CA ASN A 421 13.77 -42.90 -22.96
C ASN A 421 13.91 -41.77 -23.98
N LEU A 422 14.84 -40.85 -23.72
CA LEU A 422 15.27 -39.78 -24.60
C LEU A 422 16.72 -40.04 -25.02
N SER A 423 16.89 -40.92 -25.98
CA SER A 423 18.20 -41.23 -26.55
C SER A 423 18.12 -41.64 -28.02
N ASN A 424 19.29 -41.83 -28.63
CA ASN A 424 19.42 -42.36 -29.99
C ASN A 424 19.17 -43.89 -30.06
N HIS A 425 18.96 -44.57 -28.92
CA HIS A 425 18.82 -46.02 -28.86
C HIS A 425 17.43 -46.39 -28.33
N PRO A 426 16.52 -46.90 -29.19
CA PRO A 426 15.18 -47.31 -28.78
C PRO A 426 15.20 -48.38 -27.70
N SER A 427 14.25 -48.33 -26.76
CA SER A 427 14.18 -49.27 -25.63
C SER A 427 13.97 -50.74 -26.06
N ALA A 428 13.42 -50.95 -27.26
CA ALA A 428 13.30 -52.25 -27.90
C ALA A 428 14.66 -52.94 -28.14
N GLU A 429 15.72 -52.17 -28.35
CA GLU A 429 17.06 -52.68 -28.65
C GLU A 429 17.94 -52.86 -27.40
N TRP A 430 17.45 -52.44 -26.23
CA TRP A 430 18.21 -52.51 -24.99
C TRP A 430 18.50 -53.94 -24.53
N GLU A 431 19.54 -54.10 -23.71
CA GLU A 431 19.75 -55.33 -22.95
C GLU A 431 18.58 -55.58 -21.99
N ALA A 432 18.28 -56.86 -21.71
CA ALA A 432 17.19 -57.22 -20.80
C ALA A 432 17.38 -56.59 -19.40
N THR A 433 18.63 -56.53 -18.93
CA THR A 433 19.04 -55.93 -17.65
C THR A 433 18.72 -54.43 -17.58
N GLN A 434 18.94 -53.68 -18.66
CA GLN A 434 18.62 -52.26 -18.74
C GLN A 434 17.11 -52.02 -18.72
N ARG A 435 16.34 -52.79 -19.51
CA ARG A 435 14.87 -52.72 -19.49
C ARG A 435 14.29 -53.04 -18.12
N GLU A 436 14.82 -54.07 -17.45
CA GLU A 436 14.38 -54.43 -16.11
C GLU A 436 14.71 -53.33 -15.09
N ALA A 437 15.90 -52.72 -15.17
CA ALA A 437 16.28 -51.60 -14.31
C ALA A 437 15.36 -50.39 -14.51
N ALA A 438 14.95 -50.09 -15.74
CA ALA A 438 14.00 -49.00 -16.02
C ALA A 438 12.60 -49.33 -15.47
N ARG A 439 12.14 -50.58 -15.65
CA ARG A 439 10.85 -51.06 -15.12
C ARG A 439 10.74 -51.05 -13.60
N LYS A 440 11.88 -51.16 -12.89
CA LYS A 440 11.94 -50.99 -11.43
C LYS A 440 11.67 -49.55 -10.98
N LEU A 441 11.90 -48.57 -11.85
CA LEU A 441 11.68 -47.14 -11.56
C LEU A 441 10.28 -46.69 -11.99
N ALA A 442 9.77 -47.21 -13.11
CA ALA A 442 8.42 -46.97 -13.59
C ALA A 442 7.94 -48.15 -14.46
N PRO A 443 6.69 -48.64 -14.28
CA PRO A 443 6.20 -49.86 -14.93
C PRO A 443 6.17 -49.81 -16.46
N GLU A 444 5.94 -48.63 -17.04
CA GLU A 444 5.89 -48.42 -18.49
C GLU A 444 7.15 -47.69 -18.97
N ILE A 445 7.69 -48.11 -20.11
CA ILE A 445 8.79 -47.43 -20.80
C ILE A 445 8.25 -46.86 -22.11
N ARG A 446 8.54 -45.60 -22.39
CA ARG A 446 8.19 -44.95 -23.65
C ARG A 446 9.39 -44.29 -24.28
N ASP A 447 9.52 -44.47 -25.59
CA ASP A 447 10.58 -43.88 -26.38
C ASP A 447 10.14 -42.52 -26.96
N LEU A 448 11.00 -41.52 -26.81
CA LEU A 448 10.93 -40.25 -27.52
C LEU A 448 12.31 -40.04 -28.19
N PRO A 449 12.39 -40.06 -29.53
CA PRO A 449 13.67 -39.97 -30.22
C PRO A 449 14.47 -38.72 -29.83
N PHE A 450 15.77 -38.89 -29.58
CA PHE A 450 16.66 -37.74 -29.40
C PHE A 450 16.95 -37.10 -30.77
N PRO A 451 16.71 -35.79 -30.95
CA PRO A 451 16.82 -35.17 -32.27
C PRO A 451 18.29 -34.99 -32.67
N ALA A 452 18.53 -34.93 -33.98
CA ALA A 452 19.81 -34.45 -34.50
C ALA A 452 19.98 -32.96 -34.16
N VAL A 453 21.15 -32.60 -33.64
CA VAL A 453 21.52 -31.22 -33.32
C VAL A 453 22.47 -30.71 -34.40
N PRO A 454 22.13 -29.63 -35.12
CA PRO A 454 23.05 -29.04 -36.10
C PRO A 454 24.37 -28.59 -35.43
N PRO A 455 25.55 -28.92 -35.99
CA PRO A 455 26.84 -28.50 -35.43
C PRO A 455 27.00 -26.98 -35.27
N GLU A 456 26.29 -26.20 -36.08
CA GLU A 456 26.28 -24.73 -36.08
C GLU A 456 25.23 -24.12 -35.13
N ALA A 457 24.45 -24.93 -34.41
CA ALA A 457 23.44 -24.43 -33.49
C ALA A 457 24.06 -23.65 -32.32
N ASP A 458 23.56 -22.45 -32.08
CA ASP A 458 23.95 -21.61 -30.94
C ASP A 458 23.15 -21.95 -29.66
N ASP A 459 23.54 -21.35 -28.53
CA ASP A 459 22.91 -21.56 -27.22
C ASP A 459 21.38 -21.32 -27.24
N ALA A 460 20.92 -20.36 -28.06
CA ALA A 460 19.50 -20.02 -28.17
C ALA A 460 18.74 -21.11 -28.93
N ALA A 461 19.31 -21.63 -30.01
CA ALA A 461 18.78 -22.75 -30.77
C ALA A 461 18.71 -24.03 -29.92
N ILE A 462 19.78 -24.37 -29.18
CA ILE A 462 19.80 -25.52 -28.26
C ILE A 462 18.69 -25.40 -27.20
N SER A 463 18.57 -24.22 -26.58
CA SER A 463 17.55 -23.96 -25.57
C SER A 463 16.13 -24.07 -26.14
N GLN A 464 15.93 -23.68 -27.40
CA GLN A 464 14.64 -23.80 -28.06
C GLN A 464 14.29 -25.26 -28.37
N ILE A 465 15.23 -26.04 -28.90
CA ILE A 465 15.06 -27.47 -29.16
C ILE A 465 14.71 -28.20 -27.84
N ALA A 466 15.41 -27.89 -26.74
CA ALA A 466 15.11 -28.48 -25.43
C ALA A 466 13.68 -28.18 -24.97
N ARG A 467 13.22 -26.92 -25.07
CA ARG A 467 11.84 -26.54 -24.70
C ARG A 467 10.79 -27.23 -25.56
N ASP A 468 11.04 -27.38 -26.86
CA ASP A 468 10.09 -28.02 -27.77
C ASP A 468 10.06 -29.54 -27.57
N LEU A 469 11.17 -30.16 -27.20
CA LEU A 469 11.19 -31.55 -26.72
C LEU A 469 10.44 -31.72 -25.39
N ALA A 470 10.67 -30.81 -24.43
CA ALA A 470 10.02 -30.88 -23.12
C ALA A 470 8.49 -30.80 -23.22
N LYS A 471 7.93 -30.12 -24.24
CA LYS A 471 6.48 -30.11 -24.51
C LYS A 471 5.93 -31.44 -25.02
N GLN A 472 6.78 -32.31 -25.58
CA GLN A 472 6.40 -33.62 -26.11
C GLN A 472 6.52 -34.72 -25.04
N VAL A 473 7.03 -34.40 -23.85
CA VAL A 473 7.14 -35.35 -22.74
C VAL A 473 5.74 -35.80 -22.34
N PRO A 474 5.47 -37.12 -22.33
CA PRO A 474 4.16 -37.63 -21.97
C PRO A 474 3.80 -37.30 -20.51
N PRO A 475 2.54 -36.96 -20.21
CA PRO A 475 2.06 -36.83 -18.83
C PRO A 475 2.33 -38.12 -18.03
N GLY A 476 2.67 -37.99 -16.74
CA GLY A 476 3.03 -39.14 -15.89
C GLY A 476 4.50 -39.56 -15.95
N THR A 477 5.34 -38.90 -16.76
CA THR A 477 6.79 -39.11 -16.76
C THR A 477 7.36 -38.75 -15.38
N THR A 478 7.93 -39.75 -14.69
CA THR A 478 8.58 -39.57 -13.38
C THR A 478 10.09 -39.66 -13.48
N HIS A 479 10.58 -40.45 -14.43
CA HIS A 479 12.00 -40.66 -14.69
C HIS A 479 12.24 -40.52 -16.19
N ALA A 480 13.36 -39.89 -16.56
CA ALA A 480 13.77 -39.78 -17.95
C ALA A 480 15.24 -40.15 -18.09
N MET A 481 15.56 -41.14 -18.92
CA MET A 481 16.93 -41.35 -19.36
C MET A 481 17.23 -40.38 -20.50
N ILE A 482 18.22 -39.51 -20.34
CA ILE A 482 18.58 -38.48 -21.31
C ILE A 482 20.03 -38.70 -21.74
N GLN A 483 20.25 -39.16 -22.97
CA GLN A 483 21.59 -39.37 -23.53
C GLN A 483 21.62 -39.12 -25.03
N GLY A 484 22.48 -38.21 -25.47
CA GLY A 484 22.63 -37.82 -26.86
C GLY A 484 23.72 -36.75 -26.98
N GLU A 485 23.47 -35.73 -27.81
CA GLU A 485 24.33 -34.54 -27.88
C GLU A 485 24.40 -33.84 -26.51
N PHE A 486 25.60 -33.47 -26.08
CA PHE A 486 25.88 -33.07 -24.71
C PHE A 486 25.19 -31.77 -24.29
N THR A 487 25.19 -30.76 -25.17
CA THR A 487 24.62 -29.44 -24.84
C THR A 487 23.10 -29.49 -24.78
N LEU A 488 22.45 -30.21 -25.71
CA LEU A 488 21.02 -30.47 -25.67
C LEU A 488 20.63 -31.36 -24.49
N ALA A 489 21.41 -32.41 -24.19
CA ALA A 489 21.15 -33.26 -23.04
C ALA A 489 21.17 -32.45 -21.74
N PHE A 490 22.17 -31.59 -21.55
CA PHE A 490 22.23 -30.70 -20.39
C PHE A 490 21.05 -29.73 -20.33
N ALA A 491 20.70 -29.08 -21.46
CA ALA A 491 19.55 -28.19 -21.53
C ALA A 491 18.23 -28.91 -21.18
N LEU A 492 18.04 -30.12 -21.71
CA LEU A 492 16.85 -30.93 -21.47
C LEU A 492 16.77 -31.44 -20.03
N VAL A 493 17.90 -31.86 -19.45
CA VAL A 493 18.00 -32.22 -18.02
C VAL A 493 17.49 -31.07 -17.15
N ARG A 494 17.87 -29.83 -17.44
CA ARG A 494 17.41 -28.65 -16.69
C ARG A 494 15.92 -28.40 -16.85
N GLU A 495 15.37 -28.55 -18.05
CA GLU A 495 13.94 -28.38 -18.32
C GLU A 495 13.10 -29.47 -17.62
N LEU A 496 13.49 -30.74 -17.71
CA LEU A 496 12.72 -31.83 -17.12
C LEU A 496 12.87 -31.91 -15.59
N TYR A 497 14.06 -31.59 -15.07
CA TYR A 497 14.26 -31.48 -13.62
C TYR A 497 13.36 -30.40 -13.01
N ARG A 498 13.20 -29.27 -13.71
CA ARG A 498 12.27 -28.19 -13.34
C ARG A 498 10.82 -28.63 -13.29
N ASP A 499 10.44 -29.66 -14.02
CA ASP A 499 9.11 -30.27 -14.03
C ASP A 499 8.98 -31.45 -13.05
N GLY A 500 10.00 -31.68 -12.21
CA GLY A 500 10.01 -32.73 -11.19
C GLY A 500 10.37 -34.12 -11.71
N VAL A 501 10.92 -34.23 -12.92
CA VAL A 501 11.36 -35.50 -13.50
C VAL A 501 12.77 -35.84 -13.01
N VAL A 502 12.97 -37.07 -12.56
CA VAL A 502 14.31 -37.59 -12.22
C VAL A 502 15.06 -37.91 -13.51
N CYS A 503 16.01 -37.05 -13.86
CA CYS A 503 16.84 -37.21 -15.05
C CYS A 503 18.00 -38.19 -14.78
N LEU A 504 18.17 -39.17 -15.66
CA LEU A 504 19.13 -40.27 -15.53
C LEU A 504 20.01 -40.39 -16.79
N ALA A 505 21.22 -40.93 -16.64
CA ALA A 505 22.04 -41.43 -17.74
C ALA A 505 22.29 -42.94 -17.55
N ALA A 506 22.21 -43.73 -18.63
CA ALA A 506 22.66 -45.11 -18.61
C ALA A 506 24.20 -45.15 -18.63
N THR A 507 24.77 -45.82 -17.65
CA THR A 507 26.22 -46.04 -17.57
C THR A 507 26.55 -47.41 -18.12
N THR A 508 27.52 -47.45 -19.02
CA THR A 508 27.93 -48.68 -19.71
C THR A 508 29.41 -48.97 -19.45
N ASP A 509 29.74 -50.26 -19.46
CA ASP A 509 31.10 -50.75 -19.52
C ASP A 509 31.46 -51.00 -21.00
N ARG A 510 32.67 -50.63 -21.40
CA ARG A 510 33.09 -50.68 -22.81
C ARG A 510 34.01 -51.87 -23.04
N GLU A 511 33.49 -52.89 -23.70
CA GLU A 511 34.24 -54.05 -24.15
C GLU A 511 34.73 -53.81 -25.59
N MET A 512 36.01 -54.07 -25.85
CA MET A 512 36.62 -53.90 -27.17
C MET A 512 37.02 -55.27 -27.71
N GLU A 513 36.39 -55.68 -28.80
CA GLU A 513 36.77 -56.86 -29.57
C GLU A 513 37.57 -56.38 -30.80
N THR A 514 38.76 -56.94 -31.02
CA THR A 514 39.55 -56.68 -32.23
C THR A 514 39.25 -57.79 -33.22
N GLU A 515 38.69 -57.43 -34.36
CA GLU A 515 38.40 -58.35 -35.44
C GLU A 515 39.69 -58.78 -36.15
N PRO A 516 39.70 -59.94 -36.83
CA PRO A 516 40.88 -60.45 -37.53
C PRO A 516 41.44 -59.51 -38.62
N ASP A 517 40.62 -58.58 -39.12
CA ASP A 517 41.00 -57.56 -40.12
C ASP A 517 41.59 -56.27 -39.51
N GLY A 518 41.75 -56.22 -38.18
CA GLY A 518 42.26 -55.05 -37.45
C GLY A 518 41.20 -53.99 -37.14
N SER A 519 39.93 -54.20 -37.55
CA SER A 519 38.83 -53.34 -37.13
C SER A 519 38.48 -53.58 -35.65
N ARG A 520 38.01 -52.52 -34.97
CA ARG A 520 37.63 -52.59 -33.54
C ARG A 520 36.12 -52.53 -33.44
N ARG A 521 35.52 -53.57 -32.87
CA ARG A 521 34.11 -53.59 -32.49
C ARG A 521 34.01 -53.24 -31.01
N TYR A 522 33.25 -52.20 -30.72
CA TYR A 522 32.95 -51.82 -29.34
C TYR A 522 31.57 -52.38 -28.96
N ARG A 523 31.52 -53.16 -27.88
CA ARG A 523 30.27 -53.58 -27.23
C ARG A 523 30.13 -52.81 -25.93
N PHE A 524 28.96 -52.23 -25.72
CA PHE A 524 28.65 -51.47 -24.50
C PHE A 524 27.68 -52.28 -23.65
N ARG A 525 28.12 -52.73 -22.48
CA ARG A 525 27.29 -53.49 -21.55
C ARG A 525 26.67 -52.54 -20.52
N PHE A 526 25.36 -52.61 -20.31
CA PHE A 526 24.71 -51.76 -19.31
C PHE A 526 25.14 -52.12 -17.88
N VAL A 527 25.43 -51.10 -17.05
CA VAL A 527 25.80 -51.26 -15.64
C VAL A 527 24.67 -50.77 -14.72
N ARG A 528 24.29 -49.50 -14.84
CA ARG A 528 23.22 -48.89 -14.03
C ARG A 528 22.75 -47.56 -14.61
N PHE A 529 21.58 -47.10 -14.17
CA PHE A 529 21.20 -45.69 -14.28
C PHE A 529 21.89 -44.86 -13.20
N ARG A 530 22.33 -43.65 -13.56
CA ARG A 530 22.88 -42.66 -12.65
C ARG A 530 22.12 -41.36 -12.80
N ALA A 531 21.66 -40.78 -11.69
CA ALA A 531 21.01 -39.47 -11.72
C ALA A 531 22.00 -38.37 -12.11
N TYR A 532 21.54 -37.42 -12.92
CA TYR A 532 22.26 -36.18 -13.13
C TYR A 532 22.29 -35.38 -11.81
N PRO A 533 23.45 -34.82 -11.41
CA PRO A 533 23.51 -33.89 -10.29
C PRO A 533 23.03 -32.52 -10.79
N VAL A 534 21.76 -32.18 -10.51
CA VAL A 534 21.09 -30.97 -11.00
C VAL A 534 20.80 -29.95 -9.90
#